data_AF-A0ABD5X6E1-F1
#
_entry.id   AF-A0ABD5X6E1-F1
#
_cell.length_a   1.000
_cell.length_b   1.000
_cell.length_c   1.000
_cell.angle_alpha   90.00
_cell.angle_beta   90.00
_cell.angle_gamma   90.00
#
_symmetry.space_group_name_H-M   'P 1'
#
loop_
_entity.id
_entity.type
_entity.pdbx_description
1 polymer ?
#
loop_
_entity_poly.entity_id
_entity_poly.type
_entity_poly.pdbx_seq_one_letter_code
_entity_poly.pdbx_strand_id
1 'polypeptide(L)'
;MIFWRAIRHLLFFSIVGKRINQKPIFNDIIFYLFREGTNIYTKYRLKIWGTHTDADPFKIIQVNPDKIENISGLDFGHSGEVRSGDWDQSTKKFIEENPVAQSIKLHFENSVPWRETPLYSVFQQELNTRGDAWGYKSMSDFEKRCEEIENLYNSIATDGYLTNREVYRQNRSRAHAKNNDGLHPNIHEVNVDIGRDGQLLWRRVGQNRLAIAKVLNLDKIPVRVAVRHTEWQQTRETIQSGDQQSADHPDLIDTLT
;
A
#
# COMPACT_ATOMS: atom_id res chain seq x y z
N MET A 1 3.09 -3.55 -24.95
CA MET A 1 2.24 -4.76 -24.92
C MET A 1 3.02 -6.06 -24.66
N ILE A 2 4.28 -6.19 -25.10
CA ILE A 2 5.10 -7.41 -24.95
C ILE A 2 5.60 -7.63 -23.50
N PHE A 3 6.01 -6.58 -22.80
CA PHE A 3 6.48 -6.68 -21.40
C PHE A 3 5.40 -7.18 -20.42
N TRP A 4 4.17 -6.70 -20.58
CA TRP A 4 3.02 -7.18 -19.81
C TRP A 4 2.63 -8.62 -20.14
N ARG A 5 2.84 -9.11 -21.38
CA ARG A 5 2.66 -10.54 -21.71
C ARG A 5 3.74 -11.40 -21.05
N ALA A 6 4.99 -10.93 -20.98
CA ALA A 6 6.08 -11.63 -20.31
C ALA A 6 5.89 -11.68 -18.77
N ILE A 7 5.49 -10.57 -18.14
CA ILE A 7 5.12 -10.53 -16.71
C ILE A 7 3.91 -11.42 -16.44
N ARG A 8 2.90 -11.40 -17.32
CA ARG A 8 1.74 -12.28 -17.20
C ARG A 8 2.14 -13.75 -17.28
N HIS A 9 3.14 -14.13 -18.08
CA HIS A 9 3.71 -15.48 -18.09
C HIS A 9 4.49 -15.81 -16.79
N LEU A 10 5.27 -14.88 -16.25
CA LEU A 10 5.97 -15.05 -14.96
C LEU A 10 5.00 -15.16 -13.76
N LEU A 11 3.92 -14.37 -13.76
CA LEU A 11 2.81 -14.50 -12.81
C LEU A 11 1.97 -15.76 -13.06
N PHE A 12 1.86 -16.22 -14.31
CA PHE A 12 1.25 -17.51 -14.64
C PHE A 12 2.06 -18.67 -14.04
N PHE A 13 3.38 -18.57 -13.97
CA PHE A 13 4.22 -19.54 -13.25
C PHE A 13 3.97 -19.53 -11.73
N SER A 14 3.57 -18.39 -11.14
CA SER A 14 3.09 -18.36 -9.75
C SER A 14 1.76 -19.12 -9.58
N ILE A 15 0.84 -19.00 -10.55
CA ILE A 15 -0.46 -19.70 -10.53
C ILE A 15 -0.30 -21.21 -10.82
N VAL A 16 0.60 -21.61 -11.71
CA VAL A 16 0.95 -23.01 -12.00
C VAL A 16 1.84 -23.62 -10.90
N GLY A 17 2.42 -22.77 -10.04
CA GLY A 17 3.25 -23.12 -8.88
C GLY A 17 2.54 -23.84 -7.74
N LYS A 18 1.28 -24.28 -7.89
CA LYS A 18 0.60 -25.14 -6.89
C LYS A 18 1.25 -26.52 -6.69
N ARG A 19 2.31 -26.87 -7.44
CA ARG A 19 3.06 -28.13 -7.30
C ARG A 19 4.56 -28.01 -7.03
N ILE A 20 5.09 -26.80 -6.87
CA ILE A 20 6.50 -26.64 -6.47
C ILE A 20 6.52 -26.16 -5.03
N ASN A 21 6.99 -27.05 -4.16
CA ASN A 21 7.19 -26.83 -2.74
C ASN A 21 7.74 -25.42 -2.46
N GLN A 22 7.01 -24.69 -1.61
CA GLN A 22 7.29 -23.33 -1.14
C GLN A 22 8.74 -23.19 -0.64
N LYS A 23 9.65 -22.68 -1.48
CA LYS A 23 10.98 -22.27 -1.03
C LYS A 23 11.04 -20.74 -1.02
N PRO A 24 11.18 -20.10 0.16
CA PRO A 24 11.17 -18.64 0.29
C PRO A 24 12.21 -17.94 -0.60
N ILE A 25 13.33 -18.61 -0.87
CA ILE A 25 14.39 -18.14 -1.77
C ILE A 25 13.88 -17.91 -3.19
N PHE A 26 12.97 -18.76 -3.70
CA PHE A 26 12.46 -18.63 -5.06
C PHE A 26 11.57 -17.39 -5.21
N ASN A 27 10.72 -17.10 -4.20
CA ASN A 27 9.89 -15.89 -4.19
C ASN A 27 10.73 -14.62 -4.07
N ASP A 28 11.80 -14.65 -3.27
CA ASP A 28 12.74 -13.54 -3.14
C ASP A 28 13.46 -13.26 -4.48
N ILE A 29 13.87 -14.31 -5.22
CA ILE A 29 14.48 -14.19 -6.56
C ILE A 29 13.47 -13.64 -7.57
N ILE A 30 12.24 -14.17 -7.61
CA ILE A 30 11.19 -13.67 -8.52
C ILE A 30 10.88 -12.21 -8.24
N PHE A 31 10.78 -11.81 -6.97
CA PHE A 31 10.57 -10.42 -6.61
C PHE A 31 11.77 -9.54 -6.99
N TYR A 32 13.00 -10.01 -6.78
CA TYR A 32 14.19 -9.29 -7.22
C TYR A 32 14.14 -9.04 -8.74
N LEU A 33 13.89 -10.07 -9.55
CA LEU A 33 13.77 -9.93 -11.00
C LEU A 33 12.62 -9.01 -11.41
N PHE A 34 11.48 -9.10 -10.72
CA PHE A 34 10.35 -8.19 -10.94
C PHE A 34 10.72 -6.74 -10.62
N ARG A 35 11.33 -6.49 -9.46
CA ARG A 35 11.79 -5.16 -9.03
C ARG A 35 12.78 -4.57 -10.02
N GLU A 36 13.80 -5.33 -10.43
CA GLU A 36 14.79 -4.88 -11.42
C GLU A 36 14.15 -4.61 -12.79
N GLY A 37 13.24 -5.49 -13.24
CA GLY A 37 12.48 -5.27 -14.46
C GLY A 37 11.63 -4.00 -14.42
N THR A 38 10.96 -3.74 -13.29
CA THR A 38 10.18 -2.50 -13.09
C THR A 38 11.09 -1.28 -13.04
N ASN A 39 12.24 -1.34 -12.37
CA ASN A 39 13.21 -0.23 -12.35
C ASN A 39 13.69 0.12 -13.76
N ILE A 40 14.08 -0.88 -14.55
CA ILE A 40 14.49 -0.69 -15.94
C ILE A 40 13.34 -0.10 -16.76
N TYR A 41 12.13 -0.63 -16.60
CA TYR A 41 10.95 -0.13 -17.29
C TYR A 41 10.66 1.34 -16.96
N THR A 42 10.65 1.71 -15.68
CA THR A 42 10.41 3.08 -15.22
C THR A 42 11.46 4.04 -15.78
N LYS A 43 12.76 3.70 -15.71
CA LYS A 43 13.83 4.53 -16.29
C LYS A 43 13.67 4.72 -17.80
N TYR A 44 13.33 3.65 -18.51
CA TYR A 44 13.07 3.72 -19.94
C TYR A 44 11.85 4.61 -20.26
N ARG A 45 10.75 4.48 -19.50
CA ARG A 45 9.54 5.28 -19.66
C ARG A 45 9.78 6.76 -19.38
N LEU A 46 10.53 7.07 -18.31
CA LEU A 46 10.95 8.43 -17.97
C LEU A 46 11.72 9.05 -19.15
N LYS A 47 12.77 8.36 -19.64
CA LYS A 47 13.63 8.88 -20.72
C LYS A 47 12.88 9.16 -22.02
N ILE A 48 11.92 8.32 -22.40
CA ILE A 48 11.24 8.45 -23.69
C ILE A 48 10.01 9.36 -23.62
N TRP A 49 9.25 9.28 -22.53
CA TRP A 49 7.92 9.90 -22.47
C TRP A 49 7.73 10.84 -21.29
N GLY A 50 8.66 10.93 -20.33
CA GLY A 50 8.49 11.76 -19.13
C GLY A 50 7.30 11.35 -18.24
N THR A 51 6.76 10.13 -18.43
CA THR A 51 5.53 9.68 -17.75
C THR A 51 5.81 8.94 -16.44
N HIS A 52 7.06 8.85 -16.03
CA HIS A 52 7.51 8.08 -14.88
C HIS A 52 8.55 8.86 -14.10
N THR A 53 8.64 8.57 -12.82
CA THR A 53 9.54 9.22 -11.86
C THR A 53 10.98 8.70 -11.98
N ASP A 54 11.93 9.52 -11.56
CA ASP A 54 13.34 9.17 -11.39
C ASP A 54 13.59 8.34 -10.11
N ALA A 55 12.70 8.47 -9.12
CA ALA A 55 12.77 7.76 -7.84
C ALA A 55 12.54 6.23 -8.00
N ASP A 56 13.04 5.46 -7.02
CA ASP A 56 12.74 4.02 -6.92
C ASP A 56 11.21 3.80 -6.80
N PRO A 57 10.57 3.07 -7.75
CA PRO A 57 9.13 2.76 -7.71
C PRO A 57 8.68 1.94 -6.49
N PHE A 58 9.63 1.33 -5.77
CA PHE A 58 9.40 0.59 -4.54
C PHE A 58 10.00 1.29 -3.32
N LYS A 59 10.33 2.58 -3.44
CA LYS A 59 10.80 3.40 -2.33
C LYS A 59 9.77 3.38 -1.20
N ILE A 60 10.27 3.14 0.01
CA ILE A 60 9.53 3.32 1.25
C ILE A 60 9.99 4.63 1.87
N ILE A 61 9.03 5.44 2.30
CA ILE A 61 9.26 6.66 3.06
C ILE A 61 8.59 6.54 4.43
N GLN A 62 9.17 7.19 5.43
CA GLN A 62 8.61 7.25 6.78
C GLN A 62 7.75 8.50 6.89
N VAL A 63 6.46 8.34 7.20
CA VAL A 63 5.51 9.45 7.26
C VAL A 63 4.68 9.38 8.54
N ASN A 64 4.27 10.52 9.06
CA ASN A 64 3.26 10.54 10.09
C ASN A 64 1.90 10.10 9.47
N PRO A 65 1.23 9.07 10.02
CA PRO A 65 -0.03 8.56 9.48
C PRO A 65 -1.12 9.63 9.42
N ASP A 66 -1.11 10.62 10.30
CA ASP A 66 -2.07 11.74 10.32
C ASP A 66 -1.96 12.67 9.14
N LYS A 67 -0.81 12.70 8.45
CA LYS A 67 -0.67 13.42 7.17
C LYS A 67 -1.41 12.76 6.01
N ILE A 68 -1.87 11.51 6.18
CA ILE A 68 -2.68 10.78 5.20
C ILE A 68 -4.16 10.93 5.58
N GLU A 69 -4.74 12.06 5.19
CA GLU A 69 -6.13 12.40 5.53
C GLU A 69 -7.13 12.02 4.44
N ASN A 70 -6.70 12.08 3.18
CA ASN A 70 -7.58 12.00 2.02
C ASN A 70 -7.29 10.74 1.20
N ILE A 71 -8.29 10.29 0.45
CA ILE A 71 -8.20 9.15 -0.46
C ILE A 71 -7.83 9.67 -1.85
N SER A 72 -6.87 9.02 -2.51
CA SER A 72 -6.51 9.33 -3.90
C SER A 72 -7.73 9.16 -4.83
N GLY A 73 -7.96 10.15 -5.71
CA GLY A 73 -8.99 10.07 -6.75
C GLY A 73 -8.63 9.14 -7.90
N LEU A 74 -7.43 8.54 -7.90
CA LEU A 74 -7.03 7.58 -8.92
C LEU A 74 -7.65 6.20 -8.67
N ASP A 75 -8.39 5.70 -9.65
CA ASP A 75 -8.88 4.32 -9.64
C ASP A 75 -7.78 3.30 -9.96
N PHE A 76 -6.79 3.69 -10.76
CA PHE A 76 -5.71 2.82 -11.21
C PHE A 76 -4.41 3.58 -11.43
N GLY A 77 -3.29 2.87 -11.34
CA GLY A 77 -1.97 3.36 -11.74
C GLY A 77 -0.87 2.44 -11.23
N HIS A 78 0.25 2.46 -11.94
CA HIS A 78 1.39 1.61 -11.63
C HIS A 78 2.43 2.35 -10.80
N SER A 79 3.18 1.59 -10.03
CA SER A 79 4.31 2.11 -9.25
C SER A 79 5.28 2.86 -10.16
N GLY A 80 5.62 4.09 -9.76
CA GLY A 80 6.55 4.96 -10.46
C GLY A 80 5.95 5.80 -11.57
N GLU A 81 4.63 5.74 -11.80
CA GLU A 81 3.97 6.62 -12.77
C GLU A 81 3.90 8.07 -12.27
N VAL A 82 3.92 8.99 -13.23
CA VAL A 82 3.69 10.43 -13.04
C VAL A 82 2.43 10.81 -13.83
N ARG A 83 1.47 11.45 -13.17
CA ARG A 83 0.15 11.78 -13.76
C ARG A 83 -0.28 13.20 -13.44
N SER A 84 -0.86 13.88 -14.42
CA SER A 84 -1.52 15.17 -14.25
C SER A 84 -3.02 15.03 -14.01
N GLY A 85 -3.69 16.17 -13.80
CA GLY A 85 -5.14 16.26 -13.61
C GLY A 85 -5.52 16.38 -12.14
N ASP A 86 -6.82 16.42 -11.86
CA ASP A 86 -7.33 16.83 -10.54
C ASP A 86 -7.62 15.66 -9.59
N TRP A 87 -6.99 14.51 -9.83
CA TRP A 87 -7.18 13.31 -9.02
C TRP A 87 -6.69 13.49 -7.57
N ASP A 88 -5.79 14.44 -7.34
CA ASP A 88 -5.24 14.76 -6.04
C ASP A 88 -6.14 15.68 -5.21
N GLN A 89 -7.10 16.37 -5.84
CA GLN A 89 -8.04 17.28 -5.18
C GLN A 89 -9.24 16.57 -4.52
N SER A 90 -9.14 15.25 -4.33
CA SER A 90 -10.20 14.45 -3.72
C SER A 90 -10.48 14.89 -2.28
N THR A 91 -11.73 15.31 -2.03
CA THR A 91 -12.20 15.71 -0.70
C THR A 91 -12.61 14.53 0.19
N LYS A 92 -12.55 13.30 -0.35
CA LYS A 92 -12.92 12.07 0.36
C LYS A 92 -11.91 11.78 1.46
N LYS A 93 -12.34 11.90 2.71
CA LYS A 93 -11.51 11.64 3.88
C LYS A 93 -11.39 10.15 4.16
N PHE A 94 -10.20 9.69 4.54
CA PHE A 94 -9.87 8.29 4.67
C PHE A 94 -10.73 7.56 5.71
N ILE A 95 -10.95 8.14 6.89
CA ILE A 95 -11.71 7.48 7.95
C ILE A 95 -13.20 7.46 7.62
N GLU A 96 -13.72 8.57 7.12
CA GLU A 96 -15.15 8.80 6.88
C GLU A 96 -15.65 8.01 5.66
N GLU A 97 -14.82 7.83 4.63
CA GLU A 97 -15.19 7.17 3.38
C GLU A 97 -14.75 5.69 3.33
N ASN A 98 -14.05 5.20 4.37
CA ASN A 98 -13.64 3.80 4.45
C ASN A 98 -14.32 3.11 5.65
N PRO A 99 -15.36 2.29 5.42
CA PRO A 99 -16.08 1.60 6.48
C PRO A 99 -15.20 0.73 7.36
N VAL A 100 -14.13 0.15 6.81
CA VAL A 100 -13.17 -0.66 7.60
C VAL A 100 -12.37 0.23 8.54
N ALA A 101 -11.89 1.38 8.05
CA ALA A 101 -11.15 2.33 8.88
C ALA A 101 -12.05 2.96 9.95
N GLN A 102 -13.28 3.33 9.60
CA GLN A 102 -14.29 3.81 10.53
C GLN A 102 -14.57 2.80 11.65
N SER A 103 -14.69 1.53 11.29
CA SER A 103 -14.98 0.46 12.26
C SER A 103 -13.83 0.22 13.22
N ILE A 104 -12.59 0.25 12.73
CA ILE A 104 -11.38 0.18 13.58
C ILE A 104 -11.37 1.33 14.58
N LYS A 105 -11.63 2.56 14.11
CA LYS A 105 -11.70 3.73 14.99
C LYS A 105 -12.79 3.57 16.06
N LEU A 106 -14.03 3.27 15.65
CA LEU A 106 -15.16 3.07 16.57
C LEU A 106 -14.90 1.98 17.60
N HIS A 107 -14.34 0.85 17.16
CA HIS A 107 -14.10 -0.28 18.05
C HIS A 107 -13.04 0.06 19.10
N PHE A 108 -11.87 0.56 18.69
CA PHE A 108 -10.75 0.75 19.61
C PHE A 108 -10.80 2.08 20.38
N GLU A 109 -11.38 3.16 19.82
CA GLU A 109 -11.50 4.44 20.53
C GLU A 109 -12.81 4.55 21.33
N ASN A 110 -13.90 3.95 20.83
CA ASN A 110 -15.24 4.10 21.41
C ASN A 110 -15.82 2.80 21.99
N SER A 111 -15.05 1.71 22.00
CA SER A 111 -15.46 0.40 22.53
C SER A 111 -16.73 -0.16 21.88
N VAL A 112 -17.01 0.21 20.62
CA VAL A 112 -18.20 -0.27 19.90
C VAL A 112 -17.99 -1.74 19.49
N PRO A 113 -18.92 -2.66 19.78
CA PRO A 113 -18.82 -4.05 19.34
C PRO A 113 -18.71 -4.16 17.81
N TRP A 114 -17.87 -5.07 17.29
CA TRP A 114 -17.65 -5.22 15.85
C TRP A 114 -18.94 -5.38 15.03
N ARG A 115 -19.93 -6.10 15.56
CA ARG A 115 -21.24 -6.32 14.92
C ARG A 115 -22.09 -5.05 14.78
N GLU A 116 -21.78 -4.01 15.54
CA GLU A 116 -22.43 -2.70 15.49
C GLU A 116 -21.62 -1.68 14.67
N THR A 117 -20.45 -2.07 14.16
CA THR A 117 -19.63 -1.23 13.30
C THR A 117 -20.00 -1.39 11.81
N PRO A 118 -19.70 -0.38 10.95
CA PRO A 118 -19.88 -0.48 9.50
C PRO A 118 -19.19 -1.67 8.83
N LEU A 119 -18.17 -2.28 9.46
CA LEU A 119 -17.47 -3.45 8.95
C LEU A 119 -18.42 -4.64 8.81
N TYR A 120 -19.36 -4.81 9.74
CA TYR A 120 -20.32 -5.92 9.70
C TYR A 120 -21.23 -5.83 8.48
N SER A 121 -21.80 -4.65 8.22
CA SER A 121 -22.69 -4.44 7.07
C SER A 121 -21.95 -4.57 5.75
N VAL A 122 -20.74 -4.02 5.64
CA VAL A 122 -19.92 -4.15 4.41
C VAL A 122 -19.48 -5.60 4.18
N PHE A 123 -19.08 -6.33 5.22
CA PHE A 123 -18.71 -7.74 5.09
C PHE A 123 -19.90 -8.57 4.59
N GLN A 124 -21.09 -8.35 5.14
CA GLN A 124 -22.31 -9.00 4.68
C GLN A 124 -22.64 -8.62 3.23
N GLN A 125 -22.50 -7.36 2.85
CA GLN A 125 -22.75 -6.89 1.49
C GLN A 125 -21.79 -7.52 0.48
N GLU A 126 -20.49 -7.58 0.77
CA GLU A 126 -19.49 -8.21 -0.11
C GLU A 126 -19.80 -9.70 -0.30
N LEU A 127 -20.13 -10.42 0.77
CA LEU A 127 -20.57 -11.82 0.69
C LEU A 127 -21.82 -11.99 -0.18
N ASN A 128 -22.85 -11.18 0.02
CA ASN A 128 -24.09 -11.27 -0.74
C ASN A 128 -23.89 -10.93 -2.22
N THR A 129 -23.02 -9.96 -2.52
CA THR A 129 -22.84 -9.44 -3.89
C THR A 129 -21.85 -10.29 -4.68
N ARG A 130 -20.79 -10.80 -4.05
CA ARG A 130 -19.66 -11.45 -4.72
C ARG A 130 -19.47 -12.92 -4.33
N GLY A 131 -20.17 -13.41 -3.30
CA GLY A 131 -19.92 -14.72 -2.71
C GLY A 131 -18.61 -14.82 -1.92
N ASP A 132 -17.90 -13.69 -1.76
CA ASP A 132 -16.61 -13.58 -1.11
C ASP A 132 -16.45 -12.17 -0.52
N ALA A 133 -16.05 -12.09 0.74
CA ALA A 133 -15.63 -10.86 1.38
C ALA A 133 -14.16 -10.94 1.74
N TRP A 134 -13.26 -10.56 0.82
CA TRP A 134 -11.81 -10.53 1.04
C TRP A 134 -11.19 -11.90 1.38
N GLY A 135 -11.67 -12.96 0.73
CA GLY A 135 -11.24 -14.35 0.94
C GLY A 135 -12.08 -15.13 1.95
N TYR A 136 -13.08 -14.49 2.55
CA TYR A 136 -14.04 -15.11 3.45
C TYR A 136 -15.32 -15.48 2.71
N LYS A 137 -15.89 -16.65 3.01
CA LYS A 137 -16.99 -17.23 2.22
C LYS A 137 -18.31 -17.35 2.97
N SER A 138 -18.33 -16.96 4.24
CA SER A 138 -19.52 -17.10 5.08
C SER A 138 -19.58 -16.02 6.15
N MET A 139 -20.79 -15.72 6.63
CA MET A 139 -20.96 -14.81 7.77
C MET A 139 -20.35 -15.36 9.06
N SER A 140 -20.24 -16.69 9.20
CA SER A 140 -19.53 -17.32 10.33
C SER A 140 -18.03 -17.02 10.37
N ASP A 141 -17.47 -16.51 9.28
CA ASP A 141 -16.07 -16.07 9.26
C ASP A 141 -15.87 -14.64 9.77
N PHE A 142 -16.95 -13.91 10.06
CA PHE A 142 -16.87 -12.51 10.50
C PHE A 142 -16.06 -12.36 11.79
N GLU A 143 -16.30 -13.23 12.77
CA GLU A 143 -15.57 -13.24 14.05
C GLU A 143 -14.07 -13.44 13.83
N LYS A 144 -13.70 -14.37 12.93
CA LYS A 144 -12.30 -14.59 12.56
C LYS A 144 -11.67 -13.36 11.93
N ARG A 145 -12.41 -12.65 11.07
CA ARG A 145 -11.95 -11.39 10.48
C ARG A 145 -11.69 -10.33 11.56
N CYS A 146 -12.55 -10.24 12.57
CA CYS A 146 -12.39 -9.31 13.69
C CYS A 146 -11.16 -9.68 14.52
N GLU A 147 -10.99 -10.97 14.85
CA GLU A 147 -9.83 -11.49 15.59
C GLU A 147 -8.51 -11.20 14.85
N GLU A 148 -8.50 -11.26 13.51
CA GLU A 148 -7.32 -10.88 12.72
C GLU A 148 -6.98 -9.38 12.84
N ILE A 149 -7.99 -8.50 12.93
CA ILE A 149 -7.78 -7.07 13.16
C ILE A 149 -7.25 -6.84 14.57
N GLU A 150 -7.81 -7.48 15.58
CA GLU A 150 -7.34 -7.36 16.96
C GLU A 150 -5.92 -7.88 17.15
N ASN A 151 -5.59 -9.02 16.56
CA ASN A 151 -4.23 -9.54 16.57
C ASN A 151 -3.24 -8.58 15.89
N LEU A 152 -3.65 -7.91 14.81
CA LEU A 152 -2.83 -6.90 14.15
C LEU A 152 -2.67 -5.65 15.02
N TYR A 153 -3.76 -5.19 15.66
CA TYR A 153 -3.73 -4.07 16.59
C TYR A 153 -2.77 -4.33 17.74
N ASN A 154 -2.93 -5.48 18.42
CA ASN A 154 -2.09 -5.85 19.56
C ASN A 154 -0.61 -5.96 19.18
N SER A 155 -0.30 -6.51 18.00
CA SER A 155 1.08 -6.57 17.51
C SER A 155 1.65 -5.19 17.25
N ILE A 156 0.92 -4.29 16.60
CA ILE A 156 1.41 -2.91 16.35
C ILE A 156 1.52 -2.12 17.66
N ALA A 157 0.60 -2.30 18.60
CA ALA A 157 0.61 -1.64 19.90
C ALA A 157 1.79 -2.10 20.77
N THR A 158 2.18 -3.38 20.68
CA THR A 158 3.24 -3.96 21.51
C THR A 158 4.63 -3.80 20.87
N ASP A 159 4.74 -4.08 19.57
CA ASP A 159 6.01 -4.19 18.86
C ASP A 159 6.35 -2.94 18.03
N GLY A 160 5.40 -1.99 17.94
CA GLY A 160 5.44 -0.89 16.98
C GLY A 160 5.07 -1.34 15.56
N TYR A 161 5.12 -0.41 14.60
CA TYR A 161 4.85 -0.74 13.21
C TYR A 161 6.04 -1.44 12.56
N LEU A 162 5.88 -2.71 12.22
CA LEU A 162 6.85 -3.46 11.41
C LEU A 162 6.42 -3.47 9.93
N THR A 163 7.37 -3.21 9.03
CA THR A 163 7.16 -3.47 7.60
C THR A 163 6.85 -4.94 7.37
N ASN A 164 6.11 -5.26 6.33
CA ASN A 164 5.89 -6.64 5.91
C ASN A 164 7.21 -7.36 5.63
N ARG A 165 8.26 -6.63 5.20
CA ARG A 165 9.61 -7.18 5.04
C ARG A 165 10.20 -7.64 6.36
N GLU A 166 10.06 -6.85 7.42
CA GLU A 166 10.52 -7.18 8.76
C GLU A 166 9.71 -8.34 9.34
N VAL A 167 8.38 -8.31 9.21
CA VAL A 167 7.51 -9.42 9.62
C VAL A 167 7.90 -10.71 8.89
N TYR A 168 8.15 -10.64 7.58
CA TYR A 168 8.61 -11.78 6.78
C TYR A 168 9.95 -12.33 7.23
N ARG A 169 10.91 -11.46 7.57
CA ARG A 169 12.23 -11.86 8.07
C ARG A 169 12.14 -12.50 9.46
N GLN A 170 11.32 -11.95 10.34
CA GLN A 170 11.15 -12.46 11.70
C GLN A 170 10.35 -13.77 11.74
N ASN A 171 9.40 -13.96 10.83
CA ASN A 171 8.49 -15.10 10.85
C ASN A 171 8.15 -15.61 9.43
N ARG A 172 9.12 -16.29 8.79
CA ARG A 172 8.98 -16.85 7.43
C ARG A 172 7.71 -17.70 7.23
N SER A 173 7.26 -18.43 8.24
CA SER A 173 6.05 -19.28 8.20
C SER A 173 4.74 -18.48 8.31
N ARG A 174 4.73 -17.39 9.10
CA ARG A 174 3.51 -16.59 9.40
C ARG A 174 3.20 -15.58 8.29
N ALA A 175 4.22 -15.07 7.61
CA ALA A 175 4.08 -14.10 6.53
C ALA A 175 3.51 -14.68 5.22
N HIS A 176 3.64 -16.00 4.98
CA HIS A 176 3.03 -16.65 3.83
C HIS A 176 1.53 -16.94 4.02
N ALA A 177 1.06 -17.08 5.27
CA ALA A 177 -0.33 -17.36 5.57
C ALA A 177 -1.24 -16.12 5.54
N LYS A 178 -0.68 -14.91 5.70
CA LYS A 178 -1.45 -13.65 5.81
C LYS A 178 -1.49 -12.81 4.53
N ASN A 179 -0.62 -13.10 3.55
CA ASN A 179 -0.64 -12.42 2.25
C ASN A 179 -1.52 -13.23 1.29
N ASN A 180 -2.83 -12.99 1.34
CA ASN A 180 -3.85 -13.73 0.58
C ASN A 180 -3.69 -13.64 -0.96
N ASP A 181 -2.74 -12.82 -1.45
CA ASP A 181 -2.60 -12.47 -2.86
C ASP A 181 -1.38 -13.14 -3.55
N GLY A 182 -0.58 -13.96 -2.84
CA GLY A 182 0.58 -14.64 -3.42
C GLY A 182 1.70 -13.71 -3.91
N LEU A 183 1.68 -12.45 -3.48
CA LEU A 183 2.59 -11.39 -3.90
C LEU A 183 3.59 -11.04 -2.77
N HIS A 184 4.76 -10.51 -3.14
CA HIS A 184 5.90 -10.35 -2.23
C HIS A 184 5.64 -9.29 -1.13
N PRO A 185 6.05 -9.51 0.14
CA PRO A 185 5.77 -8.62 1.28
C PRO A 185 5.96 -7.12 1.03
N ASN A 186 7.01 -6.74 0.30
CA ASN A 186 7.35 -5.35 -0.03
C ASN A 186 6.29 -4.59 -0.85
N ILE A 187 5.37 -5.27 -1.55
CA ILE A 187 4.33 -4.59 -2.34
C ILE A 187 3.02 -4.39 -1.57
N HIS A 188 2.90 -5.06 -0.43
CA HIS A 188 1.73 -5.01 0.43
C HIS A 188 1.84 -3.91 1.47
N GLU A 189 2.74 -2.93 1.38
CA GLU A 189 2.77 -1.80 2.33
C GLU A 189 1.57 -0.86 2.16
N VAL A 190 1.35 0.01 3.16
CA VAL A 190 0.40 1.13 2.99
C VAL A 190 0.88 1.94 1.79
N ASN A 191 0.02 2.05 0.78
CA ASN A 191 0.36 2.76 -0.44
C ASN A 191 -0.22 4.17 -0.40
N VAL A 192 0.56 5.12 -0.87
CA VAL A 192 0.14 6.51 -1.05
C VAL A 192 0.47 6.99 -2.45
N ASP A 193 -0.35 7.91 -2.94
CA ASP A 193 -0.02 8.80 -4.05
C ASP A 193 0.37 10.17 -3.49
N ILE A 194 1.20 10.92 -4.22
CA ILE A 194 1.61 12.27 -3.84
C ILE A 194 0.94 13.29 -4.75
N GLY A 195 0.11 14.16 -4.16
CA GLY A 195 -0.58 15.25 -4.84
C GLY A 195 0.35 16.36 -5.31
N ARG A 196 -0.20 17.35 -6.01
CA ARG A 196 0.60 18.43 -6.66
C ARG A 196 1.46 19.25 -5.71
N ASP A 197 1.01 19.37 -4.47
CA ASP A 197 1.62 20.14 -3.39
C ASP A 197 2.41 19.28 -2.40
N GLY A 198 2.55 17.98 -2.66
CA GLY A 198 3.17 17.04 -1.74
C GLY A 198 2.20 16.34 -0.79
N GLN A 199 0.89 16.61 -0.85
CA GLN A 199 -0.07 15.91 0.00
C GLN A 199 -0.01 14.39 -0.20
N LEU A 200 -0.04 13.64 0.91
CA LEU A 200 -0.09 12.17 0.90
C LEU A 200 -1.54 11.69 0.84
N LEU A 201 -1.87 10.92 -0.20
CA LEU A 201 -3.22 10.44 -0.47
C LEU A 201 -3.25 8.92 -0.37
N TRP A 202 -4.14 8.37 0.47
CA TRP A 202 -4.25 6.92 0.64
C TRP A 202 -4.69 6.23 -0.66
N ARG A 203 -3.96 5.16 -1.03
CA ARG A 203 -4.14 4.45 -2.29
C ARG A 203 -4.61 3.01 -2.11
N ARG A 204 -5.80 2.83 -1.55
CA ARG A 204 -6.58 1.57 -1.51
C ARG A 204 -5.91 0.33 -0.89
N VAL A 205 -4.66 0.41 -0.44
CA VAL A 205 -3.89 -0.71 0.11
C VAL A 205 -3.46 -0.39 1.53
N GLY A 206 -3.56 -1.38 2.41
CA GLY A 206 -3.11 -1.26 3.80
C GLY A 206 -4.07 -0.52 4.74
N GLN A 207 -5.36 -0.43 4.41
CA GLN A 207 -6.36 0.28 5.24
C GLN A 207 -6.36 -0.11 6.72
N ASN A 208 -6.26 -1.40 7.05
CA ASN A 208 -6.25 -1.83 8.46
C ASN A 208 -5.04 -1.24 9.20
N ARG A 209 -3.85 -1.34 8.58
CA ARG A 209 -2.59 -0.88 9.19
C ARG A 209 -2.55 0.64 9.32
N LEU A 210 -3.05 1.37 8.32
CA LEU A 210 -3.16 2.82 8.40
C LEU A 210 -4.15 3.25 9.49
N ALA A 211 -5.34 2.64 9.55
CA ALA A 211 -6.36 2.97 10.56
C ALA A 211 -5.87 2.65 11.98
N ILE A 212 -5.24 1.49 12.19
CA ILE A 212 -4.65 1.12 13.48
C ILE A 212 -3.54 2.08 13.88
N ALA A 213 -2.65 2.44 12.95
CA ALA A 213 -1.57 3.39 13.23
C ALA A 213 -2.08 4.77 13.66
N LYS A 214 -3.20 5.23 13.06
CA LYS A 214 -3.88 6.47 13.47
C LYS A 214 -4.49 6.35 14.87
N VAL A 215 -5.24 5.29 15.15
CA VAL A 215 -5.83 5.04 16.49
C VAL A 215 -4.77 4.97 17.59
N LEU A 216 -3.62 4.34 17.29
CA LEU A 216 -2.50 4.23 18.23
C LEU A 216 -1.65 5.52 18.32
N ASN A 217 -1.97 6.56 17.55
CA ASN A 217 -1.22 7.82 17.47
C ASN A 217 0.28 7.61 17.22
N LEU A 218 0.62 6.74 16.26
CA LEU A 218 2.03 6.49 15.92
C LEU A 218 2.65 7.70 15.24
N ASP A 219 3.88 8.05 15.63
CA ASP A 219 4.58 9.20 15.04
C ASP A 219 4.93 8.98 13.57
N LYS A 220 5.30 7.75 13.19
CA LYS A 220 5.77 7.39 11.86
C LYS A 220 5.36 5.97 11.48
N ILE A 221 4.99 5.81 10.21
CA ILE A 221 4.80 4.51 9.55
C ILE A 221 5.54 4.47 8.21
N PRO A 222 6.01 3.29 7.78
CA PRO A 222 6.51 3.08 6.43
C PRO A 222 5.36 3.07 5.43
N VAL A 223 5.46 3.91 4.41
CA VAL A 223 4.54 3.91 3.27
C VAL A 223 5.30 3.83 1.97
N ARG A 224 4.67 3.22 0.95
CA ARG A 224 5.20 3.14 -0.40
C ARG A 224 4.52 4.16 -1.28
N VAL A 225 5.32 4.93 -2.00
CA VAL A 225 4.84 5.90 -2.99
C VAL A 225 4.54 5.16 -4.30
N ALA A 226 3.31 5.26 -4.80
CA ALA A 226 2.92 4.61 -6.04
C ALA A 226 2.92 5.56 -7.23
N VAL A 227 2.16 6.67 -7.16
CA VAL A 227 2.07 7.68 -8.23
C VAL A 227 2.42 9.06 -7.66
N ARG A 228 3.06 9.89 -8.49
CA ARG A 228 3.27 11.31 -8.19
C ARG A 228 2.49 12.18 -9.16
N HIS A 229 2.00 13.32 -8.67
CA HIS A 229 1.47 14.35 -9.55
C HIS A 229 2.60 14.96 -10.39
N THR A 230 2.29 15.35 -11.63
CA THR A 230 3.29 15.95 -12.54
C THR A 230 3.96 17.20 -11.95
N GLU A 231 3.19 18.07 -11.28
CA GLU A 231 3.73 19.28 -10.64
C GLU A 231 4.65 18.95 -9.43
N TRP A 232 4.32 17.89 -8.68
CA TRP A 232 5.20 17.42 -7.62
C TRP A 232 6.49 16.83 -8.19
N GLN A 233 6.40 16.04 -9.27
CA GLN A 233 7.58 15.51 -9.95
C GLN A 233 8.49 16.63 -10.47
N GLN A 234 7.93 17.70 -11.03
CA GLN A 234 8.70 18.89 -11.43
C GLN A 234 9.39 19.54 -10.23
N THR A 235 8.70 19.67 -9.10
CA THR A 235 9.30 20.17 -7.85
C THR A 235 10.50 19.33 -7.42
N ARG A 236 10.39 17.99 -7.50
CA ARG A 236 11.52 17.09 -7.22
C ARG A 236 12.70 17.34 -8.14
N GLU A 237 12.45 17.45 -9.45
CA GLU A 237 13.49 17.64 -10.46
C GLU A 237 14.24 18.97 -10.26
N THR A 238 13.52 20.05 -9.95
CA THR A 238 14.10 21.38 -9.64
C THR A 238 14.95 21.35 -8.36
N ILE A 239 14.53 20.59 -7.34
CA ILE A 239 15.33 20.42 -6.12
C ILE A 239 16.58 19.59 -6.40
N GLN A 240 16.45 18.53 -7.20
CA GLN A 240 17.57 17.67 -7.59
C GLN A 240 18.59 18.40 -8.47
N SER A 241 18.17 19.34 -9.33
CA SER A 241 19.08 20.16 -10.14
C SER A 241 19.79 21.26 -9.32
N GLY A 242 19.34 21.50 -8.08
CA GLY A 242 19.87 22.56 -7.21
C GLY A 242 19.26 23.94 -7.48
N ASP A 243 18.21 24.02 -8.31
CA ASP A 243 17.54 25.27 -8.67
C ASP A 243 16.59 25.76 -7.57
N GLN A 244 16.25 24.91 -6.60
CA GLN A 244 15.41 25.24 -5.46
C GLN A 244 15.90 24.57 -4.17
N GLN A 245 15.75 25.25 -3.03
CA GLN A 245 16.02 24.66 -1.73
C GLN A 245 15.02 23.54 -1.41
N SER A 246 15.53 22.42 -0.91
CA SER A 246 14.70 21.27 -0.55
C SER A 246 13.71 21.61 0.56
N ALA A 247 12.44 21.25 0.34
CA ALA A 247 11.41 21.28 1.36
C ALA A 247 11.59 20.09 2.33
N ASP A 248 11.13 20.25 3.58
CA ASP A 248 11.04 19.13 4.53
C ASP A 248 9.87 18.21 4.14
N HIS A 249 10.11 17.38 3.13
CA HIS A 249 9.17 16.38 2.66
C HIS A 249 9.83 15.01 2.58
N PRO A 250 9.21 13.94 3.15
CA PRO A 250 9.81 12.61 3.24
C PRO A 250 10.11 11.98 1.87
N ASP A 251 9.39 12.41 0.83
CA ASP A 251 9.69 12.00 -0.54
C ASP A 251 10.99 12.61 -1.07
N LEU A 252 11.46 13.77 -0.63
CA LEU A 252 12.63 14.46 -1.19
C LEU A 252 13.98 14.00 -0.58
N ILE A 253 13.96 13.10 0.39
CA ILE A 253 15.19 12.68 1.10
C ILE A 253 16.24 12.07 0.15
N ASP A 254 15.82 11.43 -0.94
CA ASP A 254 16.73 10.82 -1.94
C ASP A 254 17.27 11.80 -2.99
N THR A 255 16.73 13.02 -3.07
CA THR A 255 17.22 14.05 -4.00
C THR A 255 18.32 14.93 -3.37
N LEU A 256 18.64 14.71 -2.10
CA LEU A 256 19.63 15.48 -1.32
C LEU A 256 21.05 14.90 -1.37
N THR A 257 21.24 13.79 -2.07
CA THR A 257 22.52 13.06 -2.25
C THR A 257 23.05 13.24 -3.66
#